data_AF-A0A5K1E4C6-F1
#
_entry.id   AF-A0A5K1E4C6-F1
#
_cell.length_a   1.000
_cell.length_b   1.000
_cell.length_c   1.000
_cell.angle_alpha   90.00
_cell.angle_beta   90.00
_cell.angle_gamma   90.00
#
_symmetry.space_group_name_H-M   'P 1'
#
loop_
_entity.id
_entity.type
_entity.pdbx_description
1 polymer ?
#
loop_
_entity_poly.entity_id
_entity_poly.type
_entity_poly.pdbx_seq_one_letter_code
_entity_poly.pdbx_strand_id
1 'polypeptide(L)'
;MSALFIMKTLVHHQKIFSALLLWLVVFQVVAAGQEPVTVTVNGVTAIAETDDNFVCATLDWWPPNKCNYNQCPWGRASVLNLVGLLL
;
A
#
# COMPACT_ATOMS: atom_id res chain seq x y z
N MET A 1 -38.43 15.94 36.72
CA MET A 1 -37.30 16.41 35.88
C MET A 1 -36.13 15.41 35.81
N SER A 2 -36.05 14.42 36.70
CA SER A 2 -34.94 13.46 36.80
C SER A 2 -35.04 12.25 35.85
N ALA A 3 -36.23 11.67 35.64
CA ALA A 3 -36.39 10.46 34.80
C ALA A 3 -36.17 10.70 33.29
N LEU A 4 -36.56 11.88 32.78
CA LEU A 4 -36.41 12.24 31.36
C LEU A 4 -34.95 12.45 30.95
N PHE A 5 -34.11 12.89 31.89
CA PHE A 5 -32.68 13.09 31.67
C PHE A 5 -31.93 11.76 31.60
N ILE A 6 -32.26 10.81 32.49
CA ILE A 6 -31.71 9.45 32.49
C ILE A 6 -32.08 8.72 31.19
N MET A 7 -33.34 8.84 30.72
CA MET A 7 -33.80 8.23 29.47
C MET A 7 -33.03 8.75 28.25
N LYS A 8 -32.74 10.06 28.18
CA LYS A 8 -31.97 10.66 27.07
C LYS A 8 -30.51 10.19 27.04
N THR A 9 -29.86 10.09 28.20
CA THR A 9 -28.47 9.61 28.29
C THR A 9 -28.35 8.13 27.95
N LEU A 10 -29.32 7.31 28.38
CA LEU A 10 -29.40 5.89 28.01
C LEU A 10 -29.61 5.71 26.50
N VAL A 11 -30.54 6.46 25.89
CA VAL A 11 -30.78 6.43 24.43
C VAL A 11 -29.55 6.91 23.64
N HIS A 12 -28.81 7.91 24.15
CA HIS A 12 -27.57 8.39 23.52
C HIS A 12 -26.47 7.32 23.55
N HIS A 13 -26.28 6.65 24.69
CA HIS A 13 -25.34 5.53 24.81
C HIS A 13 -25.70 4.34 23.91
N GLN A 14 -26.99 4.01 23.81
CA GLN A 14 -27.48 2.95 22.92
C GLN A 14 -27.22 3.29 21.43
N LYS A 15 -27.37 4.56 21.03
CA LYS A 15 -27.07 5.00 19.65
C LYS A 15 -25.58 4.95 19.33
N ILE A 16 -24.71 5.38 20.25
CA ILE A 16 -23.25 5.30 20.07
C ILE A 16 -22.81 3.84 19.96
N PHE A 17 -23.32 2.98 20.84
CA PHE A 17 -23.00 1.55 20.80
C PHE A 17 -23.44 0.90 19.49
N SER A 18 -24.65 1.22 19.02
CA SER A 18 -25.16 0.74 17.73
C SER A 18 -24.32 1.25 16.55
N ALA A 19 -23.93 2.52 16.55
CA ALA A 19 -23.07 3.09 15.51
C ALA A 19 -21.66 2.47 15.49
N LEU A 20 -21.07 2.21 16.67
CA LEU A 20 -19.79 1.53 16.79
C LEU A 20 -19.89 0.09 16.26
N LEU A 21 -20.97 -0.62 16.60
CA LEU A 21 -21.20 -1.99 16.17
C LEU A 21 -21.43 -2.06 14.65
N LEU A 22 -22.18 -1.13 14.08
CA LEU A 22 -22.32 -0.96 12.63
C LEU A 22 -20.98 -0.68 11.95
N TRP A 23 -20.17 0.22 12.52
CA TRP A 23 -18.84 0.53 11.99
C TRP A 23 -17.91 -0.69 12.01
N LEU A 24 -17.91 -1.45 13.10
CA LEU A 24 -17.15 -2.70 13.23
C LEU A 24 -17.62 -3.74 12.20
N VAL A 25 -18.93 -3.93 12.02
CA VAL A 25 -19.48 -4.87 11.03
C VAL A 25 -19.08 -4.47 9.60
N VAL A 26 -19.19 -3.18 9.25
CA VAL A 26 -18.77 -2.68 7.93
C VAL A 26 -17.28 -2.91 7.71
N PHE A 27 -16.45 -2.65 8.72
CA PHE A 27 -15.01 -2.89 8.62
C PHE A 27 -14.67 -4.36 8.36
N GLN A 28 -15.33 -5.30 9.04
CA GLN A 28 -15.13 -6.73 8.81
C GLN A 28 -15.54 -7.17 7.40
N VAL A 29 -16.65 -6.65 6.87
CA VAL A 29 -17.13 -6.98 5.52
C VAL A 29 -16.15 -6.49 4.44
N VAL A 30 -15.59 -5.28 4.59
CA VAL A 30 -14.61 -4.73 3.64
C VAL A 30 -13.29 -5.51 3.68
N ALA A 31 -12.85 -5.95 4.86
CA ALA A 31 -11.62 -6.72 5.02
C ALA A 31 -11.70 -8.15 4.43
N ALA A 32 -12.91 -8.71 4.29
CA ALA A 32 -13.12 -10.08 3.81
C ALA A 32 -13.06 -10.23 2.28
N GLY A 33 -12.91 -9.14 1.50
CA GLY A 33 -12.92 -9.15 0.05
C GLY A 33 -11.63 -9.63 -0.62
N GLN A 34 -11.05 -10.74 -0.16
CA GLN A 34 -9.81 -11.29 -0.70
C GLN A 34 -10.09 -12.59 -1.46
N GLU A 35 -9.99 -12.53 -2.79
CA GLU A 35 -10.10 -13.71 -3.64
C GLU A 35 -8.82 -14.55 -3.56
N PRO A 36 -8.91 -15.88 -3.42
CA PRO A 36 -7.73 -16.74 -3.41
C PRO A 36 -7.08 -16.73 -4.80
N VAL A 37 -5.87 -16.19 -4.88
CA VAL A 37 -5.06 -16.25 -6.11
C VAL A 37 -4.16 -17.49 -6.05
N THR A 38 -4.30 -18.37 -7.04
CA THR A 38 -3.40 -19.53 -7.19
C THR A 38 -2.22 -19.13 -8.07
N VAL A 39 -1.02 -19.14 -7.50
CA VAL A 39 0.24 -18.97 -8.24
C VAL A 39 0.88 -20.34 -8.42
N THR A 40 1.09 -20.75 -9.68
CA THR A 40 1.77 -22.02 -10.01
C THR A 40 3.15 -21.70 -10.58
N VAL A 41 4.19 -22.27 -9.99
CA VAL A 41 5.56 -22.15 -10.48
C VAL A 41 5.98 -23.47 -11.12
N ASN A 42 6.33 -23.45 -12.40
CA ASN A 42 6.89 -24.60 -13.09
C ASN A 42 8.42 -24.58 -12.97
N GLY A 43 8.97 -25.44 -12.11
CA GLY A 43 10.41 -25.59 -11.91
C GLY A 43 11.09 -26.66 -12.76
N VAL A 44 10.37 -27.35 -13.66
CA VAL A 44 10.91 -28.47 -14.45
C VAL A 44 11.74 -27.97 -15.64
N THR A 45 11.37 -26.82 -16.20
CA THR A 45 12.01 -26.25 -17.38
C THR A 45 12.52 -24.84 -17.09
N ALA A 46 13.83 -24.63 -17.19
CA ALA A 46 14.39 -23.28 -17.18
C ALA A 46 13.99 -22.53 -18.47
N ILE A 47 13.44 -21.33 -18.32
CA ILE A 47 13.08 -20.46 -19.44
C ILE A 47 14.15 -19.42 -19.76
N ALA A 48 15.03 -19.13 -18.80
CA ALA A 48 16.16 -18.21 -18.87
C ALA A 48 17.11 -18.46 -17.69
N GLU A 49 18.35 -18.00 -17.81
CA GLU A 49 19.37 -18.00 -16.77
C GLU A 49 19.89 -16.57 -16.61
N THR A 50 20.05 -16.12 -15.37
CA THR A 50 20.62 -14.81 -15.03
C THR A 50 22.07 -14.98 -14.59
N ASP A 51 22.94 -14.04 -14.91
CA ASP A 51 24.32 -14.08 -14.43
C ASP A 51 24.43 -13.78 -12.92
N ASP A 52 25.57 -14.13 -12.30
CA ASP A 52 25.81 -13.96 -10.86
C ASP A 52 25.75 -12.49 -10.38
N ASN A 53 25.95 -11.53 -11.27
CA ASN A 53 25.91 -10.10 -11.00
C ASN A 53 24.59 -9.45 -11.48
N PHE A 54 23.61 -10.24 -11.89
CA PHE A 54 22.33 -9.73 -12.31
C PHE A 54 21.58 -9.09 -11.14
N VAL A 55 21.25 -7.80 -11.26
CA VAL A 55 20.47 -7.06 -10.26
C VAL A 55 19.25 -6.45 -10.94
N CYS A 56 18.06 -6.78 -10.43
CA CYS A 56 16.83 -6.06 -10.76
C CYS A 56 16.76 -4.79 -9.91
N ALA A 57 16.97 -3.63 -10.53
CA ALA A 57 16.76 -2.33 -9.90
C ALA A 57 15.66 -1.55 -10.62
N THR A 58 14.71 -1.00 -9.88
CA THR A 58 13.77 -0.01 -10.41
C THR A 58 14.48 1.34 -10.50
N LEU A 59 14.52 1.93 -11.69
CA LEU A 59 15.16 3.22 -11.93
C LEU A 59 14.12 4.29 -12.20
N ASP A 60 14.21 5.40 -11.47
CA ASP A 60 13.37 6.58 -11.69
C ASP A 60 13.85 7.42 -12.88
N TRP A 61 12.97 8.24 -13.44
CA TRP A 61 13.27 9.19 -14.53
C TRP A 61 13.61 10.61 -14.07
N TRP A 62 13.89 10.81 -12.79
CA TRP A 62 14.14 12.15 -12.26
C TRP A 62 15.55 12.66 -12.64
N PRO A 63 15.71 13.95 -12.95
CA PRO A 63 17.03 14.50 -13.26
C PRO A 63 17.90 14.57 -12.00
N PRO A 64 19.24 14.57 -12.13
CA PRO A 64 20.18 14.49 -11.01
C PRO A 64 20.10 15.67 -10.04
N ASN A 65 19.62 16.81 -10.53
CA ASN A 65 19.42 18.03 -9.75
C ASN A 65 18.03 18.11 -9.10
N LYS A 66 17.16 17.10 -9.28
CA LYS A 66 15.88 17.07 -8.59
C LYS A 66 16.14 16.84 -7.11
N CYS A 67 15.70 17.79 -6.29
CA CYS A 67 15.77 17.69 -4.85
C CYS A 67 14.41 18.06 -4.26
N ASN A 68 13.92 17.24 -3.34
CA ASN A 68 12.68 17.47 -2.60
C ASN A 68 12.98 17.39 -1.11
N TYR A 69 12.38 18.28 -0.31
CA TYR A 69 12.52 18.29 1.15
C TYR A 69 13.99 18.28 1.64
N ASN A 70 14.85 19.09 1.01
CA ASN A 70 16.30 19.16 1.26
C ASN A 70 17.04 17.82 1.06
N GLN A 71 16.49 16.89 0.28
CA GLN A 71 17.13 15.64 -0.11
C GLN A 71 17.22 15.54 -1.62
N CYS A 72 18.33 14.98 -2.11
CA CYS A 72 18.59 14.73 -3.53
C CYS A 72 18.84 13.23 -3.75
N PRO A 73 17.81 12.38 -3.58
CA PRO A 73 17.99 10.93 -3.52
C PRO A 73 18.44 10.33 -4.86
N TRP A 74 18.15 10.99 -5.98
CA TRP A 74 18.39 10.40 -7.30
C TRP A 74 19.84 10.51 -7.77
N GLY A 75 20.55 11.62 -7.50
CA GLY A 75 21.93 11.81 -7.97
C GLY A 75 22.13 11.33 -9.41
N ARG A 76 23.10 10.45 -9.68
CA ARG A 76 23.31 9.84 -11.01
C ARG A 76 22.60 8.49 -11.21
N ALA A 77 21.70 8.10 -10.31
CA ALA A 77 21.04 6.79 -10.30
C ALA A 77 19.74 6.75 -11.15
N SER A 78 19.40 7.81 -11.89
CA SER A 78 18.21 7.82 -12.75
C SER A 78 18.47 7.24 -14.14
N VAL A 79 17.39 6.74 -14.78
CA VAL A 79 17.48 6.16 -16.14
C VAL A 79 18.03 7.15 -17.17
N LEU A 80 17.87 8.46 -16.94
CA LEU A 80 18.40 9.52 -17.79
C LEU A 80 19.94 9.49 -17.91
N ASN A 81 20.65 8.93 -16.92
CA ASN A 81 22.11 8.79 -16.95
C ASN A 81 22.59 7.50 -17.63
N LEU A 82 21.71 6.53 -17.89
CA LEU A 82 22.05 5.27 -18.57
C LEU A 82 21.85 5.33 -20.09
N VAL A 83 20.97 6.21 -20.57
CA VAL A 83 20.69 6.38 -22.01
C VAL A 83 21.91 6.87 -22.81
N GLY A 84 22.93 7.41 -22.14
CA GLY A 84 24.22 7.75 -22.76
C GLY A 84 25.12 6.55 -23.11
N LEU A 85 24.72 5.32 -22.80
CA LEU A 85 25.50 4.11 -23.09
C LEU A 85 25.15 3.46 -24.45
N LEU A 86 24.10 3.94 -25.12
CA LEU A 86 23.60 3.40 -26.41
C LEU A 86 23.80 4.37 -27.60
N LEU A 87 24.55 5.45 -27.41
CA LEU A 87 25.01 6.39 -28.44
C LEU A 87 26.54 6.49 -28.38
#